data_AF-A0A848L1B0-F1
#
_entry.id   AF-A0A848L1B0-F1
#
_cell.length_a   1.000
_cell.length_b   1.000
_cell.length_c   1.000
_cell.angle_alpha   90.00
_cell.angle_beta   90.00
_cell.angle_gamma   90.00
#
_symmetry.space_group_name_H-M   'P 1'
#
loop_
_entity.id
_entity.type
_entity.pdbx_description
1 polymer ?
#
loop_
_entity_poly.entity_id
_entity_poly.type
_entity_poly.pdbx_seq_one_letter_code
_entity_poly.pdbx_strand_id
1 'polypeptide(L)'
;MTVWIDAGDVSAIATTYQEQGAALRDAATRLRAAGFGEWGVDPEIASFGAAFAASAATAADELARYASSTSGLGDDIAVASQRLVDADEWSGR
;
A
#
# COMPACT_ATOMS: atom_id res chain seq x y z
N MET A 1 7.45 33.71 -11.86
CA MET A 1 7.67 32.29 -12.19
C MET A 1 6.40 31.55 -11.81
N THR A 2 5.58 31.19 -12.78
CA THR A 2 4.37 30.36 -12.56
C THR A 2 4.77 28.91 -12.73
N VAL A 3 4.60 28.12 -11.67
CA VAL A 3 4.78 26.66 -11.72
C VAL A 3 3.57 26.11 -12.48
N TRP A 4 3.81 25.59 -13.68
CA TRP A 4 2.82 24.78 -14.39
C TRP A 4 2.95 23.35 -13.88
N ILE A 5 1.86 22.82 -13.32
CA ILE A 5 1.78 21.43 -12.87
C ILE A 5 1.17 20.63 -14.00
N ASP A 6 1.91 19.66 -14.56
CA ASP A 6 1.41 18.76 -15.59
C ASP A 6 0.50 17.70 -14.95
N ALA A 7 -0.78 17.67 -15.34
CA ALA A 7 -1.74 16.70 -14.84
C ALA A 7 -1.33 15.25 -15.18
N GLY A 8 -0.64 15.03 -16.30
CA GLY A 8 -0.10 13.73 -16.70
C GLY A 8 0.96 13.22 -15.74
N ASP A 9 1.91 14.07 -15.35
CA ASP A 9 2.95 13.74 -14.36
C ASP A 9 2.33 13.41 -12.99
N VAL A 10 1.35 14.21 -12.55
CA VAL A 10 0.62 13.96 -11.30
C VAL A 10 -0.16 12.64 -11.38
N SER A 11 -0.78 12.33 -12.52
CA SER A 11 -1.47 11.05 -12.74
C SER A 11 -0.51 9.86 -12.71
N ALA A 12 0.70 9.98 -13.26
CA ALA A 12 1.69 8.90 -13.22
C ALA A 12 2.16 8.62 -11.78
N ILE A 13 2.30 9.67 -10.97
CA ILE A 13 2.59 9.54 -9.54
C ILE A 13 1.45 8.81 -8.82
N ALA A 14 0.19 9.17 -9.08
CA ALA A 14 -0.97 8.48 -8.52
C ALA A 14 -0.96 6.97 -8.80
N THR A 15 -0.74 6.59 -10.06
CA THR A 15 -0.64 5.18 -10.48
C THR A 15 0.49 4.46 -9.73
N THR A 16 1.65 5.11 -9.57
CA THR A 16 2.79 4.53 -8.84
C THR A 16 2.42 4.20 -7.40
N TYR A 17 1.72 5.10 -6.70
CA TYR A 17 1.25 4.86 -5.33
C TYR A 17 0.21 3.72 -5.26
N GLN A 18 -0.69 3.64 -6.24
CA GLN A 18 -1.67 2.55 -6.30
C GLN A 18 -0.99 1.19 -6.48
N GLU A 19 0.00 1.09 -7.38
CA GLU A 19 0.79 -0.12 -7.61
C GLU A 19 1.58 -0.54 -6.36
N GLN A 20 2.23 0.41 -5.69
CA GLN A 20 2.95 0.14 -4.44
C GLN A 20 2.02 -0.35 -3.34
N GLY A 21 0.84 0.25 -3.19
CA GLY A 21 -0.18 -0.21 -2.25
C GLY A 21 -0.70 -1.62 -2.58
N ALA A 22 -0.82 -1.97 -3.87
CA ALA A 22 -1.17 -3.34 -4.27
C ALA A 22 -0.06 -4.34 -3.91
N ALA A 23 1.20 -4.00 -4.14
CA ALA A 23 2.35 -4.84 -3.79
C ALA A 23 2.45 -5.10 -2.28
N LEU A 24 2.20 -4.08 -1.45
CA LEU A 24 2.18 -4.21 0.01
C LEU A 24 1.03 -5.11 0.49
N ARG A 25 -0.15 -5.01 -0.13
CA ARG A 25 -1.30 -5.90 0.14
C ARG A 25 -0.97 -7.36 -0.19
N ASP A 26 -0.31 -7.61 -1.31
CA ASP A 26 0.12 -8.95 -1.72
C ASP A 26 1.17 -9.50 -0.72
N ALA A 27 2.15 -8.69 -0.33
CA ALA A 27 3.14 -9.07 0.68
C ALA A 27 2.49 -9.44 2.03
N ALA A 28 1.52 -8.64 2.50
CA ALA A 28 0.75 -8.94 3.72
C ALA A 28 0.00 -10.28 3.59
N THR A 29 -0.60 -10.55 2.43
CA THR A 29 -1.35 -11.78 2.16
C THR A 29 -0.43 -12.99 2.17
N ARG A 30 0.71 -12.92 1.49
CA ARG A 30 1.73 -13.98 1.48
C ARG A 30 2.26 -14.27 2.88
N LEU A 31 2.49 -13.23 3.69
CA LEU A 31 2.98 -13.39 5.05
C LEU A 31 1.96 -14.11 5.95
N ARG A 32 0.65 -13.82 5.80
CA ARG A 32 -0.41 -14.57 6.52
C ARG A 32 -0.53 -16.01 6.03
N ALA A 33 -0.39 -16.24 4.73
CA ALA A 33 -0.51 -17.57 4.13
C ALA A 33 0.68 -18.50 4.44
N ALA A 34 1.79 -17.98 4.94
CA ALA A 34 3.00 -18.75 5.21
C ALA A 34 2.85 -19.80 6.34
N GLY A 35 1.75 -19.76 7.13
CA GLY A 35 1.39 -20.87 8.01
C GLY A 35 2.34 -21.10 9.18
N PHE A 36 2.83 -20.02 9.81
CA PHE A 36 3.67 -20.12 11.00
C PHE A 36 2.85 -20.63 12.21
N GLY A 37 3.44 -21.49 13.05
CA GLY A 37 2.86 -21.86 14.34
C GLY A 37 3.01 -23.32 14.76
N GLU A 38 3.04 -24.27 13.81
CA GLU A 38 3.21 -25.70 14.14
C GLU A 38 4.68 -26.11 14.06
N TRP A 39 5.43 -25.82 15.12
CA TRP A 39 6.87 -26.08 15.16
C TRP A 39 7.16 -27.19 16.17
N GLY A 40 7.16 -28.43 15.69
CA GLY A 40 7.50 -29.60 16.50
C GLY A 40 6.55 -29.86 17.68
N VAL A 41 6.91 -30.86 18.50
CA VAL A 41 6.17 -31.25 19.72
C VAL A 41 6.89 -30.87 21.01
N ASP A 42 8.12 -30.37 20.90
CA ASP A 42 8.90 -29.88 22.03
C ASP A 42 8.27 -28.55 22.55
N PRO A 43 8.02 -28.40 23.86
CA PRO A 43 7.35 -27.22 24.38
C PRO A 43 8.07 -25.90 24.11
N GLU A 44 9.41 -25.87 24.12
CA GLU A 44 10.18 -24.66 23.88
C GLU A 44 10.10 -24.27 22.40
N ILE A 45 10.26 -25.25 21.50
CA ILE A 45 10.14 -25.04 20.05
C ILE A 45 8.70 -24.61 19.68
N ALA A 46 7.68 -25.23 20.28
CA ALA A 46 6.29 -24.86 20.06
C ALA A 46 5.99 -23.42 20.54
N SER A 47 6.52 -23.04 21.71
CA SER A 47 6.36 -21.67 22.24
C SER A 47 7.02 -20.62 21.35
N PHE A 48 8.20 -20.91 20.81
CA PHE A 48 8.88 -20.05 19.84
C PHE A 48 8.07 -19.93 18.55
N GLY A 49 7.60 -21.06 18.00
CA GLY A 49 6.77 -21.07 16.80
C GLY A 49 5.51 -20.23 16.95
N ALA A 50 4.83 -20.31 18.09
CA ALA A 50 3.67 -19.48 18.41
C ALA A 50 4.01 -17.99 18.50
N ALA A 51 5.11 -17.63 19.17
CA ALA A 51 5.57 -16.24 19.27
C ALA A 51 5.95 -15.66 17.89
N PHE A 52 6.62 -16.46 17.06
CA PHE A 52 6.97 -16.08 15.70
C PHE A 52 5.71 -15.87 14.84
N ALA A 53 4.72 -16.77 14.96
CA ALA A 53 3.45 -16.63 14.26
C ALA A 53 2.71 -15.34 14.65
N ALA A 54 2.67 -15.00 15.95
CA ALA A 54 2.09 -13.74 16.42
C ALA A 54 2.84 -12.51 15.89
N SER A 55 4.16 -12.55 15.84
CA SER A 55 4.98 -11.48 15.25
C SER A 55 4.73 -11.33 13.75
N ALA A 56 4.60 -12.43 13.01
CA ALA A 56 4.32 -12.41 11.58
C ALA A 56 2.91 -11.88 11.28
N ALA A 57 1.92 -12.24 12.09
CA ALA A 57 0.57 -11.69 11.99
C ALA A 57 0.57 -10.16 12.19
N THR A 58 1.29 -9.68 13.20
CA THR A 58 1.45 -8.24 13.47
C THR A 58 2.09 -7.52 12.28
N ALA A 59 3.18 -8.07 11.72
CA ALA A 59 3.82 -7.51 10.54
C ALA A 59 2.89 -7.48 9.31
N ALA A 60 2.04 -8.50 9.13
CA ALA A 60 1.07 -8.52 8.04
C ALA A 60 -0.01 -7.45 8.20
N ASP A 61 -0.46 -7.20 9.45
CA ASP A 61 -1.41 -6.13 9.76
C ASP A 61 -0.81 -4.75 9.46
N GLU A 62 0.45 -4.53 9.83
CA GLU A 62 1.19 -3.29 9.53
C GLU A 62 1.33 -3.08 8.03
N LEU A 63 1.75 -4.11 7.27
CA LEU A 63 1.84 -4.04 5.81
C LEU A 63 0.49 -3.71 5.17
N ALA A 64 -0.60 -4.29 5.65
CA ALA A 64 -1.94 -4.00 5.16
C ALA A 64 -2.36 -2.54 5.45
N ARG A 65 -2.00 -2.00 6.63
CA ARG A 65 -2.26 -0.59 6.96
C ARG A 65 -1.48 0.37 6.07
N TYR A 66 -0.19 0.09 5.85
CA TYR A 66 0.63 0.87 4.93
C TYR A 66 0.07 0.80 3.52
N ALA A 67 -0.29 -0.39 3.03
CA ALA A 67 -0.91 -0.56 1.73
C ALA A 67 -2.16 0.32 1.54
N SER A 68 -3.04 0.35 2.55
CA SER A 68 -4.25 1.19 2.52
C SER A 68 -3.91 2.69 2.45
N SER A 69 -2.90 3.12 3.21
CA SER A 69 -2.48 4.52 3.25
C SER A 69 -1.83 4.94 1.93
N THR A 70 -0.98 4.06 1.37
CA THR A 70 -0.31 4.27 0.08
C THR A 70 -1.31 4.33 -1.08
N SER A 71 -2.26 3.39 -1.16
CA SER A 71 -3.31 3.44 -2.19
C SER A 71 -4.21 4.67 -2.02
N GLY A 72 -4.60 5.04 -0.80
CA GLY A 72 -5.41 6.24 -0.55
C GLY A 72 -4.74 7.54 -0.97
N LEU A 73 -3.42 7.66 -0.74
CA LEU A 73 -2.65 8.79 -1.28
C LEU A 73 -2.65 8.81 -2.82
N GLY A 74 -2.54 7.64 -3.46
CA GLY A 74 -2.67 7.53 -4.91
C GLY A 74 -4.03 8.04 -5.41
N ASP A 75 -5.12 7.67 -4.73
CA ASP A 75 -6.47 8.11 -5.08
C ASP A 75 -6.63 9.64 -4.92
N ASP A 76 -6.13 10.22 -3.84
CA ASP A 76 -6.17 11.66 -3.61
C ASP A 76 -5.39 12.43 -4.69
N ILE A 77 -4.23 11.92 -5.10
CA ILE A 77 -3.41 12.50 -6.16
C ILE A 77 -4.12 12.37 -7.52
N ALA A 78 -4.79 11.25 -7.81
CA ALA A 78 -5.57 11.08 -9.03
C ALA A 78 -6.73 12.09 -9.11
N VAL A 79 -7.44 12.31 -8.00
CA VAL A 79 -8.48 13.34 -7.91
C VAL A 79 -7.92 14.73 -8.15
N ALA A 80 -6.74 15.04 -7.60
CA ALA A 80 -6.08 16.33 -7.83
C ALA A 80 -5.66 16.50 -9.30
N SER A 81 -5.12 15.46 -9.94
CA SER A 81 -4.79 15.45 -11.36
C SER A 81 -6.02 15.74 -12.23
N GLN A 82 -7.15 15.07 -11.98
CA GLN A 82 -8.38 15.31 -12.73
C GLN A 82 -8.85 16.77 -12.61
N ARG A 83 -8.79 17.35 -11.41
CA ARG A 83 -9.16 18.76 -11.18
C ARG A 83 -8.26 19.74 -11.96
N LEU A 84 -7.00 19.39 -12.21
CA LEU A 84 -6.10 20.20 -13.03
C LEU A 84 -6.53 20.16 -14.51
N VAL A 85 -6.88 18.97 -15.02
CA VAL A 85 -7.39 18.80 -16.39
C VAL A 85 -8.68 19.62 -16.57
N ASP A 86 -9.63 19.49 -15.65
CA ASP A 86 -10.92 20.20 -15.72
C ASP A 86 -10.72 21.73 -15.71
N ALA A 87 -9.76 22.22 -14.93
CA ALA A 87 -9.43 23.65 -14.85
C ALA A 87 -8.77 24.17 -16.14
N ASP A 88 -7.90 23.38 -16.77
CA ASP A 88 -7.24 23.72 -18.04
C ASP A 88 -8.28 23.82 -19.17
N GLU A 89 -9.17 22.83 -19.29
CA GLU A 89 -10.26 22.82 -20.27
C GLU A 89 -11.20 24.02 -20.15
N TRP A 90 -11.48 24.46 -18.92
CA TRP A 90 -12.31 25.64 -18.66
C TRP A 90 -11.59 26.94 -19.06
N SER A 91 -10.29 27.03 -18.84
CA SER A 91 -9.48 28.23 -19.12
C SER A 91 -9.23 28.46 -20.62
N GLY A 92 -9.34 27.41 -21.43
CA GLY A 92 -9.19 27.46 -22.89
C GLY A 92 -10.47 27.81 -23.66
N ARG A 93 -11.60 28.00 -22.98
CA ARG A 93 -12.89 28.48 -23.54
C ARG A 93 -13.10 29.96 -23.28
#